data_AF-A0A6N7LPD2-F1
#
_entry.id   AF-A0A6N7LPD2-F1
#
_cell.length_a   1.000
_cell.length_b   1.000
_cell.length_c   1.000
_cell.angle_alpha   90.00
_cell.angle_beta   90.00
_cell.angle_gamma   90.00
#
_symmetry.space_group_name_H-M   'P 1'
#
loop_
_entity.id
_entity.type
_entity.pdbx_description
1 polymer ?
#
loop_
_entity_poly.entity_id
_entity_poly.type
_entity_poly.pdbx_seq_one_letter_code
_entity_poly.pdbx_strand_id
1 'polypeptide(L)'
;MEKVNCRIHGSSGYALVCQHLANQCSSDAPMTYYLAADDDSPDRSQVENAWCDECDKVLLREGDWNDTSEAFASVKVICAQCFNDMKMKNRCGNP
;
A
#
# COMPACT_ATOMS: atom_id res chain seq x y z
N MET A 1 11.67 -13.32 -7.62
CA MET A 1 11.23 -12.00 -7.12
C MET A 1 10.98 -11.11 -8.33
N GLU A 2 9.71 -10.88 -8.64
CA GLU A 2 9.33 -10.06 -9.78
C GLU A 2 9.67 -8.58 -9.52
N LYS A 3 9.98 -7.85 -10.59
CA LYS A 3 10.37 -6.43 -10.53
C LYS A 3 9.45 -5.60 -11.39
N VAL A 4 9.26 -4.36 -11.00
CA VAL A 4 8.53 -3.36 -11.78
C VAL A 4 9.48 -2.28 -12.25
N ASN A 5 9.26 -1.80 -13.48
CA ASN A 5 10.02 -0.70 -14.04
C ASN A 5 9.30 0.62 -13.76
N CYS A 6 9.71 1.31 -12.71
CA CYS A 6 9.17 2.61 -12.37
C CYS A 6 9.79 3.69 -13.26
N ARG A 7 8.98 4.62 -13.76
CA ARG A 7 9.46 5.74 -14.58
C ARG A 7 10.35 6.73 -13.80
N ILE A 8 10.25 6.74 -12.47
CA ILE A 8 10.99 7.64 -11.58
C ILE A 8 12.25 6.96 -11.03
N HIS A 9 12.12 5.70 -10.58
CA HIS A 9 13.17 5.00 -9.83
C HIS A 9 13.82 3.81 -10.57
N GLY A 10 13.35 3.49 -11.78
CA GLY A 10 13.82 2.34 -12.56
C GLY A 10 13.35 0.99 -12.01
N SER A 11 14.11 -0.06 -12.32
CA SER A 11 13.77 -1.45 -11.98
C SER A 11 14.03 -1.76 -10.51
N SER A 12 12.98 -2.09 -9.75
CA SER A 12 13.09 -2.52 -8.35
C SER A 12 12.00 -3.53 -7.98
N GLY A 13 12.05 -4.05 -6.75
CA GLY A 13 10.91 -4.79 -6.17
C GLY A 13 9.66 -3.90 -6.11
N TYR A 14 8.53 -4.50 -5.76
CA TYR A 14 7.26 -3.79 -5.74
C TYR A 14 6.51 -4.00 -4.44
N ALA A 15 5.55 -3.11 -4.22
CA ALA A 15 4.58 -3.14 -3.15
C ALA A 15 3.18 -2.96 -3.76
N LEU A 16 2.17 -3.46 -3.08
CA LEU A 16 0.77 -3.22 -3.43
C LEU A 16 0.18 -2.20 -2.47
N VAL A 17 -0.46 -1.18 -3.01
CA VAL A 17 -1.11 -0.13 -2.21
C VAL A 17 -2.49 0.19 -2.73
N CYS A 18 -3.41 0.69 -1.89
CA CYS A 18 -4.66 1.22 -2.39
C CYS A 18 -4.46 2.47 -3.26
N GLN A 19 -5.42 2.78 -4.14
CA GLN A 19 -5.37 3.96 -4.99
C GLN A 19 -5.26 5.27 -4.21
N HIS A 20 -5.78 5.33 -2.98
CA HIS A 20 -5.73 6.53 -2.14
C HIS A 20 -4.28 6.86 -1.72
N LEU A 21 -3.50 5.84 -1.34
CA LEU A 21 -2.08 6.00 -1.03
C LEU A 21 -1.25 6.26 -2.28
N ALA A 22 -1.56 5.57 -3.40
CA ALA A 22 -0.84 5.75 -4.66
C ALA A 22 -0.99 7.15 -5.26
N ASN A 23 -2.16 7.78 -5.07
CA ASN A 23 -2.48 9.07 -5.66
C ASN A 23 -2.30 10.25 -4.68
N GLN A 24 -1.80 10.02 -3.46
CA GLN A 24 -1.60 11.08 -2.48
C GLN A 24 -0.56 12.10 -2.98
N CYS A 25 -0.96 13.36 -3.15
CA CYS A 25 -0.12 14.46 -3.62
C CYS A 25 0.73 15.06 -2.49
N SER A 26 1.91 15.61 -2.78
CA SER A 26 2.84 16.15 -1.76
C SER A 26 2.24 17.24 -0.86
N SER A 27 1.17 17.91 -1.31
CA SER A 27 0.46 18.93 -0.54
C SER A 27 -0.59 18.38 0.42
N ASP A 28 -0.93 17.09 0.31
CA ASP A 28 -1.91 16.44 1.18
C ASP A 28 -1.34 16.20 2.59
N ALA A 29 -2.22 16.25 3.58
CA ALA A 29 -1.88 15.86 4.95
C ALA A 29 -1.47 14.37 5.00
N PRO A 30 -0.61 13.98 5.97
CA PRO A 30 -0.30 12.58 6.21
C PRO A 30 -1.57 11.81 6.57
N MET A 31 -1.66 10.57 6.08
CA MET A 31 -2.80 9.67 6.30
C MET A 31 -2.36 8.47 7.12
N THR A 32 -3.25 7.96 7.97
CA THR A 32 -3.06 6.67 8.63
C THR A 32 -3.12 5.54 7.60
N TYR A 33 -2.17 4.62 7.70
CA TYR A 33 -2.10 3.42 6.88
C TYR A 33 -1.71 2.21 7.70
N TYR A 34 -2.04 1.04 7.16
CA TYR A 34 -1.78 -0.26 7.74
C TYR A 34 -0.89 -1.05 6.80
N LEU A 35 -0.07 -1.92 7.36
CA LEU A 35 0.75 -2.87 6.63
C LEU A 35 0.17 -4.26 6.83
N ALA A 36 0.15 -5.08 5.79
CA ALA A 36 -0.07 -6.50 5.97
C ALA A 36 1.05 -7.03 6.87
N ALA A 37 0.69 -7.71 7.95
CA ALA A 37 1.67 -8.37 8.79
C ALA A 37 2.34 -9.48 7.97
N ASP A 38 3.67 -9.49 7.97
CA ASP A 38 4.45 -10.68 7.63
C ASP A 38 4.14 -11.74 8.71
N ASP A 39 3.08 -12.51 8.48
CA ASP A 39 2.96 -13.81 9.14
C ASP A 39 4.03 -14.69 8.50
N ASP A 40 4.95 -15.21 9.33
CA ASP A 40 6.22 -15.95 9.06
C ASP A 40 6.07 -17.19 8.14
N SER A 41 5.00 -17.26 7.37
CA SER A 41 4.71 -18.22 6.33
C SER A 41 5.78 -18.17 5.21
N PRO A 42 6.57 -19.24 5.02
CA PRO A 42 7.67 -19.28 4.04
C PRO A 42 7.21 -19.25 2.57
N ASP A 43 5.89 -19.21 2.34
CA ASP A 43 5.24 -19.33 1.03
C ASP A 43 4.55 -18.02 0.58
N ARG A 44 4.49 -16.98 1.43
CA ARG A 44 3.95 -15.68 1.01
C ARG A 44 5.02 -14.77 0.43
N SER A 45 4.65 -14.15 -0.69
CA SER A 45 5.44 -13.19 -1.44
C SER A 45 6.02 -12.11 -0.52
N GLN A 46 7.33 -11.80 -0.64
CA GLN A 46 8.02 -10.70 0.06
C GLN A 46 7.51 -9.29 -0.35
N VAL A 47 6.28 -9.20 -0.84
CA VAL A 47 5.68 -7.99 -1.38
C VAL A 47 4.94 -7.31 -0.23
N GLU A 48 5.44 -6.12 0.13
CA GLU A 48 4.79 -5.28 1.13
C GLU A 48 3.41 -4.84 0.60
N ASN A 49 2.36 -5.06 1.38
CA ASN A 49 1.01 -4.60 1.08
C ASN A 49 0.58 -3.54 2.09
N ALA A 50 0.02 -2.43 1.62
CA ALA A 50 -0.48 -1.38 2.50
C ALA A 50 -1.83 -0.81 2.04
N TRP A 51 -2.64 -0.38 3.00
CA TRP A 51 -3.91 0.28 2.73
C TRP A 51 -4.15 1.42 3.72
N CYS A 52 -4.93 2.43 3.31
CA CYS A 52 -5.27 3.56 4.17
C CYS A 52 -6.44 3.22 5.13
N ASP A 53 -6.66 4.07 6.12
CA ASP A 53 -7.79 3.97 7.07
C ASP A 53 -9.18 3.88 6.40
N GLU A 54 -9.40 4.55 5.27
CA GLU A 54 -10.67 4.41 4.55
C GLU A 54 -10.86 3.00 3.98
N CYS A 55 -9.80 2.40 3.45
CA CYS A 55 -9.84 1.02 2.99
C CYS A 55 -9.98 0.03 4.15
N ASP A 56 -9.38 0.33 5.31
CA ASP A 56 -9.49 -0.50 6.51
C ASP A 56 -10.95 -0.55 7.02
N LYS A 57 -11.64 0.59 7.04
CA LYS A 57 -13.06 0.65 7.38
C LYS A 57 -13.95 -0.17 6.45
N VAL A 58 -13.61 -0.22 5.15
CA VAL A 58 -14.32 -1.06 4.19
C VAL A 58 -14.00 -2.54 4.43
N LEU A 59 -12.72 -2.88 4.63
CA LEU A 59 -12.31 -4.24 4.97
C LEU A 59 -13.02 -4.75 6.23
N LEU A 60 -13.07 -3.97 7.30
CA LEU A 60 -13.76 -4.31 8.54
C LEU A 60 -15.28 -4.46 8.36
N ARG A 61 -15.88 -3.69 7.44
CA ARG A 61 -17.31 -3.80 7.12
C ARG A 61 -17.61 -5.06 6.33
N GLU A 62 -16.80 -5.35 5.33
CA GLU A 62 -16.95 -6.50 4.44
C GLU A 62 -16.52 -7.82 5.11
N GLY A 63 -15.68 -7.73 6.14
CA GLY A 63 -15.17 -8.85 6.92
C GLY A 63 -13.94 -9.53 6.31
N ASP A 64 -13.62 -9.28 5.04
CA ASP A 64 -12.44 -9.78 4.34
C ASP A 64 -12.15 -8.97 3.06
N TRP A 65 -10.99 -9.22 2.45
CA TRP A 65 -10.67 -8.76 1.10
C TRP A 65 -11.51 -9.53 0.07
N ASN A 66 -12.67 -8.98 -0.25
CA ASN A 66 -13.61 -9.46 -1.26
C ASN A 66 -13.71 -8.50 -2.46
N ASP A 67 -14.46 -8.87 -3.50
CA ASP A 67 -14.69 -8.05 -4.70
C ASP A 67 -15.09 -6.59 -4.39
N THR A 68 -15.91 -6.36 -3.36
CA THR A 68 -16.33 -5.01 -2.95
C THR A 68 -15.16 -4.19 -2.40
N SER A 69 -14.44 -4.75 -1.43
CA SER A 69 -13.30 -4.09 -0.78
C SER A 69 -12.12 -3.89 -1.73
N GLU A 70 -11.85 -4.86 -2.61
CA GLU A 70 -10.82 -4.78 -3.63
C GLU A 70 -11.17 -3.76 -4.70
N ALA A 71 -12.43 -3.71 -5.15
CA ALA A 71 -12.89 -2.69 -6.08
C ALA A 71 -12.78 -1.28 -5.48
N PHE A 72 -13.10 -1.11 -4.19
CA PHE A 72 -12.95 0.16 -3.48
C PHE A 72 -11.48 0.57 -3.34
N ALA A 73 -10.61 -0.35 -2.92
CA ALA A 73 -9.19 -0.08 -2.77
C ALA A 73 -8.50 0.16 -4.13
N SER A 74 -9.01 -0.45 -5.20
CA SER A 74 -8.47 -0.38 -6.57
C SER A 74 -6.95 -0.51 -6.58
N VAL A 75 -6.46 -1.61 -6.02
CA VAL A 75 -5.04 -1.84 -5.68
C VAL A 75 -4.11 -1.49 -6.84
N LYS A 76 -3.03 -0.79 -6.52
CA LYS A 76 -1.99 -0.33 -7.43
C LYS A 76 -0.67 -0.99 -7.08
N VAL A 77 0.07 -1.36 -8.13
CA VAL A 77 1.45 -1.80 -8.00
C VAL A 77 2.35 -0.57 -8.06
N ILE A 78 3.17 -0.36 -7.03
CA ILE A 78 4.19 0.69 -7.01
C ILE A 78 5.56 0.09 -6.73
N CYS A 79 6.62 0.76 -7.15
CA CYS A 79 7.96 0.26 -6.86
C CYS A 79 8.33 0.47 -5.38
N ALA A 80 9.27 -0.34 -4.88
CA ALA A 80 9.72 -0.31 -3.48
C ALA A 80 10.18 1.09 -3.04
N GLN A 81 10.78 1.87 -3.94
CA GLN A 81 11.22 3.24 -3.62
C GLN A 81 10.05 4.21 -3.49
N CYS A 82 9.07 4.16 -4.42
CA CYS A 82 7.83 4.93 -4.28
C CYS A 82 7.08 4.56 -3.00
N PHE A 83 7.12 3.28 -2.62
CA PHE A 83 6.53 2.83 -1.37
C PHE A 83 7.25 3.41 -0.14
N ASN A 84 8.59 3.44 -0.15
CA ASN A 84 9.35 4.07 0.92
C ASN A 84 9.08 5.58 1.02
N ASP A 85 8.94 6.29 -0.11
CA ASP A 85 8.57 7.70 -0.13
C ASP A 85 7.18 7.94 0.49
N MET A 86 6.23 7.07 0.16
CA MET A 86 4.90 7.07 0.77
C MET A 86 4.97 6.83 2.29
N LYS A 87 5.77 5.85 2.74
CA LYS A 87 6.01 5.59 4.18
C LYS A 87 6.60 6.83 4.87
N MET A 88 7.61 7.47 4.29
CA MET A 88 8.24 8.68 4.86
C MET A 88 7.26 9.84 4.97
N LYS A 89 6.42 10.03 3.95
CA LYS A 89 5.38 11.07 3.96
C LYS A 89 4.34 10.86 5.05
N ASN A 90 3.90 9.61 5.24
CA ASN A 90 2.86 9.26 6.20
C ASN A 90 3.39 8.92 7.61
N ARG A 91 4.72 8.92 7.83
CA ARG A 91 5.35 8.75 9.15
C ARG A 91 5.13 9.92 10.11
N CYS A 92 4.81 11.12 9.61
CA CYS A 92 4.62 12.31 10.43
C CYS A 92 3.18 12.48 10.96
N GLY A 93 2.36 11.42 10.88
CA GLY A 93 0.94 11.43 11.26
C GLY A 93 0.57 10.44 12.37
N ASN A 94 1.53 9.95 13.16
CA ASN A 94 1.24 9.10 14.33
C ASN A 94 2.01 9.61 15.55
N PRO A 95 1.33 9.97 16.68
CA PRO A 95 1.99 10.14 17.97
C PRO A 95 2.56 8.82 18.52
#